data_AF-A0A833D8Z5-F1
#
_entry.id   AF-A0A833D8Z5-F1
#
_cell.length_a   1.000
_cell.length_b   1.000
_cell.length_c   1.000
_cell.angle_alpha   90.00
_cell.angle_beta   90.00
_cell.angle_gamma   90.00
#
_symmetry.space_group_name_H-M   'P 1'
#
loop_
_entity.id
_entity.type
_entity.pdbx_description
1 polymer ?
#
loop_
_entity_poly.entity_id
_entity_poly.type
_entity_poly.pdbx_seq_one_letter_code
_entity_poly.pdbx_strand_id
1 'polypeptide(L)'
;AIAISRHPDVEVTRRNIMGVVVPSVVGTNLTTSIDERGTGLIGGSAYIDEASDSYSTLVEKIVKAAEMEATLKRLLVEIEATKRRVNALEYVVIPQMEEARNFIQLRLEEMEREETFRLKRFKNK
;
A
#
# COMPACT_ATOMS: atom_id res chain seq x y z
N ALA A 1 19.80 -24.80 -20.48
CA ALA A 1 19.87 -24.05 -19.19
C ALA A 1 21.25 -23.45 -18.89
N ILE A 2 22.39 -24.13 -19.20
CA ILE A 2 23.74 -23.65 -18.83
C ILE A 2 24.42 -22.73 -19.88
N ALA A 3 23.82 -22.52 -21.06
CA ALA A 3 24.48 -21.79 -22.17
C ALA A 3 23.83 -20.45 -22.54
N ILE A 4 23.21 -19.73 -21.59
CA ILE A 4 22.72 -18.37 -21.84
C ILE A 4 23.86 -17.38 -21.57
N SER A 5 24.21 -16.59 -22.58
CA SER A 5 25.30 -15.60 -22.51
C SER A 5 24.93 -14.36 -21.69
N ARG A 6 23.64 -14.13 -21.44
CA ARG A 6 23.10 -12.91 -20.83
C ARG A 6 22.11 -13.26 -19.72
N HIS A 7 22.43 -12.93 -18.48
CA HIS A 7 21.50 -13.15 -17.37
C HIS A 7 20.29 -12.19 -17.49
N PRO A 8 19.08 -12.66 -17.17
CA PRO A 8 17.92 -11.75 -17.08
C PRO A 8 18.16 -10.75 -15.96
N ASP A 9 18.18 -9.47 -16.30
CA ASP A 9 18.34 -8.38 -15.34
C ASP A 9 16.99 -7.79 -14.98
N VAL A 10 16.81 -7.56 -13.68
CA VAL A 10 15.56 -7.07 -13.12
C VAL A 10 15.81 -5.69 -12.53
N GLU A 11 15.30 -4.65 -13.18
CA GLU A 11 15.37 -3.29 -12.66
C GLU A 11 14.15 -2.99 -11.80
N VAL A 12 14.38 -2.62 -10.54
CA VAL A 12 13.32 -2.26 -9.60
C VAL A 12 13.23 -0.74 -9.51
N THR A 13 12.17 -0.19 -10.09
CA THR A 13 11.79 1.22 -9.95
C THR A 13 10.74 1.38 -8.85
N ARG A 14 10.42 2.62 -8.48
CA ARG A 14 9.38 2.92 -7.48
C ARG A 14 8.29 3.75 -8.13
N ARG A 15 7.04 3.38 -7.87
CA ARG A 15 5.84 4.13 -8.28
C ARG A 15 5.06 4.53 -7.04
N ASN A 16 4.44 5.70 -7.05
CA ASN A 16 3.55 6.13 -5.97
C ASN A 16 2.10 5.93 -6.40
N ILE A 17 1.31 5.21 -5.59
CA ILE A 17 -0.12 5.01 -5.80
C ILE A 17 -0.82 5.32 -4.47
N MET A 18 -1.70 6.31 -4.46
CA MET A 18 -2.47 6.72 -3.27
C MET A 18 -1.60 7.06 -2.04
N GLY A 19 -0.39 7.58 -2.25
CA GLY A 19 0.56 7.90 -1.18
C GLY A 19 1.41 6.72 -0.70
N VAL A 20 1.17 5.51 -1.23
CA VAL A 20 1.96 4.31 -0.96
C VAL A 20 3.01 4.12 -2.03
N VAL A 21 4.27 4.02 -1.62
CA VAL A 21 5.40 3.72 -2.53
C VAL A 21 5.44 2.22 -2.80
N VAL A 22 5.08 1.85 -4.03
CA VAL A 22 5.03 0.47 -4.50
C VAL A 22 6.21 0.20 -5.46
N PRO A 23 6.74 -1.04 -5.49
CA PRO A 23 7.82 -1.38 -6.40
C PRO A 23 7.23 -1.58 -7.80
N SER A 24 7.92 -1.11 -8.84
CA SER A 24 7.60 -1.50 -10.21
C SER A 24 8.80 -2.17 -10.84
N VAL A 25 8.58 -3.35 -11.38
CA VAL A 25 9.66 -4.22 -11.85
C VAL A 25 9.65 -4.23 -13.37
N VAL A 26 10.73 -3.75 -13.97
CA VAL A 26 10.94 -3.82 -15.42
C VAL A 26 11.99 -4.88 -15.67
N GLY A 27 11.59 -5.99 -16.28
CA GLY A 27 12.52 -7.04 -16.68
C GLY A 27 13.15 -6.72 -18.03
N THR A 28 14.47 -6.64 -18.07
CA THR A 28 15.25 -6.43 -19.29
C THR A 28 15.85 -7.78 -19.68
N ASN A 29 15.86 -8.11 -20.99
CA ASN A 29 16.36 -9.40 -21.52
C ASN A 29 15.55 -10.64 -21.08
N LEU A 30 14.23 -10.54 -20.95
CA LEU A 30 13.36 -11.67 -20.60
C LEU A 30 13.12 -12.66 -21.76
N THR A 31 13.34 -12.22 -23.00
CA THR A 31 13.19 -13.04 -24.21
C THR A 31 14.54 -13.23 -24.87
N THR A 32 15.01 -14.48 -24.93
CA THR A 32 16.30 -14.81 -25.54
C THR A 32 16.08 -15.12 -27.02
N SER A 33 16.67 -14.33 -27.93
CA SER A 33 16.67 -14.63 -29.37
C SER A 33 17.51 -15.87 -29.65
N ILE A 34 17.22 -16.59 -30.75
CA ILE A 34 17.88 -17.87 -31.10
C ILE A 34 19.42 -17.72 -31.14
N ASP A 35 19.93 -16.58 -31.59
CA ASP A 35 21.37 -16.25 -31.61
C ASP A 35 22.03 -16.15 -30.21
N GLU A 36 21.25 -15.81 -29.16
CA GLU A 36 21.76 -15.63 -27.80
C GLU A 36 21.68 -16.92 -26.94
N ARG A 37 21.11 -17.99 -27.50
CA ARG A 37 20.88 -19.26 -26.78
C ARG A 37 22.11 -20.16 -26.72
N GLY A 38 23.15 -19.85 -27.49
CA GLY A 38 24.41 -20.61 -27.52
C GLY A 38 24.27 -22.08 -27.98
N THR A 39 23.08 -22.49 -28.45
CA THR A 39 22.85 -23.83 -29.02
C THR A 39 23.41 -23.84 -30.44
N GLY A 40 24.39 -24.70 -30.71
CA GLY A 40 24.89 -24.87 -32.08
C GLY A 40 23.76 -25.34 -33.01
N LEU A 41 23.65 -24.72 -34.20
CA LEU A 41 22.68 -25.12 -35.24
C LEU A 41 22.76 -26.62 -35.60
N ILE A 42 23.90 -27.25 -35.36
CA ILE A 42 24.15 -28.67 -35.59
C ILE A 42 23.90 -29.42 -34.28
N GLY A 43 22.72 -30.04 -34.14
CA GLY A 43 22.35 -30.87 -32.98
C GLY A 43 21.32 -30.27 -32.03
N GLY A 44 20.78 -29.08 -32.32
CA GLY A 44 19.62 -28.54 -31.62
C GLY A 44 18.37 -29.41 -31.86
N SER A 45 17.72 -29.85 -30.78
CA SER A 45 16.44 -30.55 -30.84
C SER A 45 15.30 -29.54 -30.74
N ALA A 46 14.31 -29.61 -31.63
CA ALA A 46 13.14 -28.73 -31.63
C ALA A 46 12.41 -28.69 -30.27
N TYR A 47 12.44 -29.80 -29.54
CA TYR A 47 11.87 -29.89 -28.19
C TYR A 47 12.57 -28.99 -27.17
N ILE A 48 13.88 -28.77 -27.31
CA ILE A 48 14.67 -27.92 -26.41
C ILE A 48 14.37 -26.44 -26.70
N ASP A 49 14.16 -26.09 -27.96
CA ASP A 49 13.82 -24.72 -28.37
C ASP A 49 12.41 -24.35 -27.86
N GLU A 50 11.43 -25.24 -28.01
CA GLU A 50 10.08 -25.04 -27.47
C GLU A 50 10.07 -24.95 -25.93
N ALA A 51 10.85 -25.80 -25.26
CA ALA A 51 11.02 -25.74 -23.80
C ALA A 51 11.68 -24.41 -23.35
N SER A 52 12.59 -23.85 -24.15
CA SER A 52 13.26 -22.59 -23.85
C SER A 52 12.34 -21.38 -24.08
N ASP A 53 11.49 -21.41 -25.11
CA ASP A 53 10.47 -20.39 -25.37
C ASP A 53 9.41 -20.33 -24.26
N SER A 54 8.89 -21.51 -23.89
CA SER A 54 7.91 -21.63 -22.81
C SER A 54 8.47 -21.21 -21.46
N TYR A 55 9.74 -21.53 -21.18
CA TYR A 55 10.44 -21.06 -19.99
C TYR A 55 10.61 -19.54 -19.95
N SER A 56 11.01 -18.92 -21.06
CA SER A 56 11.14 -17.45 -21.15
C SER A 56 9.81 -16.75 -20.84
N THR A 57 8.72 -17.27 -21.41
CA THR A 57 7.35 -16.78 -21.16
C THR A 57 6.94 -16.97 -19.70
N LEU A 58 7.32 -18.08 -19.08
CA LEU A 58 7.02 -18.36 -17.66
C LEU A 58 7.75 -17.37 -16.75
N VAL A 59 9.03 -17.10 -17.00
CA VAL A 59 9.83 -16.15 -16.20
C VAL A 59 9.21 -14.75 -16.26
N GLU A 60 8.80 -14.28 -17.45
CA GLU A 60 8.12 -12.99 -17.58
C GLU A 60 6.83 -12.93 -16.74
N LYS A 61 6.02 -13.99 -16.76
CA LYS A 61 4.78 -14.06 -15.96
C LYS A 61 5.06 -14.07 -14.45
N ILE A 62 6.10 -14.78 -14.01
CA ILE A 62 6.50 -14.81 -12.60
C ILE A 62 6.94 -13.43 -12.13
N VAL A 63 7.72 -12.70 -12.93
CA VAL A 63 8.16 -11.34 -12.58
C VAL A 63 6.97 -10.39 -12.43
N LYS A 64 6.01 -10.44 -13.37
CA LYS A 64 4.76 -9.66 -13.29
C LYS A 64 3.91 -10.04 -12.06
N ALA A 65 3.79 -11.33 -11.76
CA ALA A 65 3.06 -11.78 -10.58
C ALA A 65 3.72 -11.30 -9.28
N ALA A 66 5.04 -11.35 -9.19
CA ALA A 66 5.80 -10.87 -8.03
C ALA A 66 5.64 -9.35 -7.81
N GLU A 67 5.62 -8.55 -8.89
CA GLU A 67 5.34 -7.11 -8.81
C GLU A 67 3.94 -6.85 -8.23
N MET A 68 2.93 -7.54 -8.74
CA MET A 68 1.55 -7.42 -8.28
C MET A 68 1.40 -7.86 -6.81
N GLU A 69 2.00 -8.98 -6.43
CA GLU A 69 1.94 -9.49 -5.06
C GLU A 69 2.60 -8.52 -4.07
N ALA A 70 3.78 -8.00 -4.40
CA ALA A 70 4.48 -7.02 -3.56
C ALA A 70 3.70 -5.72 -3.41
N THR A 71 3.06 -5.27 -4.49
CA THR A 71 2.17 -4.10 -4.50
C THR A 71 0.96 -4.32 -3.59
N LEU A 72 0.28 -5.45 -3.74
CA LEU A 72 -0.92 -5.78 -2.96
C LEU A 72 -0.61 -5.92 -1.47
N LYS A 73 0.50 -6.57 -1.11
CA LYS A 73 0.95 -6.67 0.29
C LYS A 73 1.19 -5.29 0.92
N ARG A 74 1.84 -4.37 0.19
CA ARG A 74 2.07 -3.00 0.69
C ARG A 74 0.78 -2.20 0.86
N LEU A 75 -0.14 -2.30 -0.10
CA LEU A 75 -1.44 -1.64 -0.02
C LEU A 75 -2.28 -2.16 1.14
N LEU A 76 -2.31 -3.47 1.37
CA LEU A 76 -3.05 -4.06 2.49
C LEU A 76 -2.60 -3.52 3.85
N VAL A 77 -1.28 -3.40 4.07
CA VAL A 77 -0.74 -2.86 5.31
C VAL A 77 -1.19 -1.41 5.54
N GLU A 78 -1.17 -0.58 4.48
CA GLU A 78 -1.61 0.82 4.61
C GLU A 78 -3.14 0.93 4.82
N ILE A 79 -3.92 0.08 4.16
CA ILE A 79 -5.38 0.03 4.34
C ILE A 79 -5.71 -0.37 5.78
N GLU A 80 -5.02 -1.37 6.35
CA GLU A 80 -5.22 -1.76 7.75
C GLU A 80 -4.86 -0.62 8.72
N ALA A 81 -3.74 0.07 8.47
CA ALA A 81 -3.34 1.22 9.28
C ALA A 81 -4.39 2.34 9.22
N THR A 82 -4.90 2.63 8.02
CA THR A 82 -5.95 3.63 7.80
C THR A 82 -7.26 3.22 8.49
N LYS A 83 -7.67 1.96 8.38
CA LYS A 83 -8.87 1.43 9.05
C LYS A 83 -8.76 1.55 10.57
N ARG A 84 -7.61 1.24 11.15
CA ARG A 84 -7.39 1.41 12.60
C ARG A 84 -7.50 2.89 13.02
N ARG A 85 -6.98 3.82 12.22
CA ARG A 85 -7.10 5.26 12.48
C ARG A 85 -8.55 5.72 12.43
N VAL A 86 -9.33 5.29 11.42
CA VAL A 86 -10.76 5.61 11.31
C VAL A 86 -11.51 5.08 12.54
N ASN A 87 -11.29 3.83 12.93
CA ASN A 87 -11.92 3.26 14.11
C ASN A 87 -11.57 4.01 15.41
N ALA A 88 -10.31 4.41 15.59
CA ALA A 88 -9.91 5.20 16.75
C ALA A 88 -10.61 6.57 16.78
N LEU A 89 -10.80 7.20 15.62
CA LEU A 89 -11.53 8.46 15.52
C LEU A 89 -13.01 8.27 15.86
N GLU A 90 -13.67 7.28 15.26
CA GLU A 90 -15.10 7.04 15.44
C GLU A 90 -15.49 6.62 16.85
N TYR A 91 -14.71 5.72 17.46
CA TYR A 91 -15.11 5.09 18.72
C TYR A 91 -14.42 5.66 19.95
N VAL A 92 -13.35 6.44 19.80
CA VAL A 92 -12.61 7.02 20.94
C VAL A 92 -12.61 8.54 20.88
N VAL A 93 -12.06 9.11 19.81
CA VAL A 93 -11.81 10.56 19.77
C VAL A 93 -13.11 11.36 19.66
N ILE A 94 -14.01 11.00 18.73
CA ILE A 94 -15.28 11.71 18.55
C ILE A 94 -16.13 11.67 19.83
N PRO A 95 -16.38 10.49 20.47
CA PRO A 95 -17.15 10.44 21.71
C PRO A 95 -16.53 11.27 22.84
N GLN A 96 -15.20 11.24 23.01
CA GLN A 96 -14.51 12.05 24.02
C GLN A 96 -14.67 13.55 23.77
N MET A 97 -14.60 13.98 22.51
CA MET A 97 -14.80 15.38 22.14
C MET A 97 -16.25 15.83 22.38
N GLU A 98 -17.23 14.96 22.12
CA GLU A 98 -18.64 15.25 22.42
C GLU A 98 -18.91 15.33 23.92
N GLU A 99 -18.33 14.43 24.72
CA GLU A 99 -18.41 14.48 26.18
C GLU A 99 -17.78 15.77 26.73
N ALA A 100 -16.59 16.13 26.25
CA ALA A 100 -15.92 17.37 26.63
C ALA A 100 -16.76 18.61 26.27
N ARG A 101 -17.37 18.64 25.07
CA ARG A 101 -18.29 19.71 24.66
C ARG A 101 -19.46 19.84 25.63
N ASN A 102 -20.11 18.72 25.96
CA ASN A 102 -21.27 18.72 26.85
C ASN A 102 -20.88 19.17 28.27
N PHE A 103 -19.70 18.75 28.76
CA PHE A 103 -19.17 19.21 30.05
C PHE A 103 -18.93 20.72 30.07
N ILE A 104 -18.29 21.27 29.04
CA ILE A 104 -18.04 22.72 28.93
C ILE A 104 -19.37 23.47 28.91
N GLN A 105 -20.34 23.01 28.12
CA GLN A 105 -21.65 23.65 28.04
C GLN A 105 -22.36 23.65 29.40
N LEU A 106 -22.40 22.51 30.09
CA LEU A 106 -23.00 22.41 31.42
C LEU A 106 -22.33 23.36 32.43
N ARG A 107 -21.01 23.50 32.37
CA ARG A 107 -20.27 24.41 33.25
C ARG A 107 -20.56 25.87 32.96
N LEU A 108 -20.66 26.26 31.69
CA LEU A 108 -21.04 27.62 31.30
C LEU A 108 -22.45 27.96 31.75
N GLU A 109 -23.42 27.05 31.55
CA GLU A 109 -24.80 27.24 32.00
C GLU A 109 -24.89 27.39 33.54
N GLU A 110 -24.09 26.62 34.29
CA GLU A 110 -24.04 26.74 35.75
C GLU A 110 -23.46 28.08 36.20
N MET A 111 -22.40 28.55 35.53
CA MET A 111 -21.80 29.86 35.81
C MET A 111 -22.80 31.00 35.53
N GLU A 112 -23.54 30.95 34.43
CA GLU A 112 -24.58 31.95 34.11
C GLU A 112 -25.72 31.94 35.14
N ARG A 113 -26.11 30.75 35.61
CA ARG A 113 -27.11 30.62 36.70
C ARG A 113 -26.61 31.29 37.98
N GLU A 114 -25.40 30.98 38.43
CA GLU A 114 -24.81 31.57 39.64
C GLU A 114 -24.72 33.11 39.55
N GLU A 115 -24.33 33.64 38.39
CA GLU A 115 -24.25 35.08 38.16
C GLU A 115 -25.63 35.74 38.23
N THR A 116 -26.64 35.11 37.62
CA THR A 116 -28.03 35.56 37.67
C THR A 116 -28.57 35.58 39.11
N PHE A 117 -28.26 34.55 39.91
CA PHE A 117 -28.64 34.50 41.33
C PHE A 117 -27.93 35.60 42.14
N ARG A 118 -26.64 35.86 41.89
CA ARG A 118 -25.90 36.97 42.50
C ARG A 118 -26.57 38.32 42.20
N LEU A 119 -26.85 38.60 40.92
CA LEU A 119 -27.53 39.83 40.49
C LEU A 119 -28.89 40.01 41.17
N LYS A 120 -29.71 38.95 41.23
CA LYS A 120 -31.02 38.98 41.92
C LYS A 120 -30.88 39.30 43.40
N ARG A 121 -29.87 38.73 44.08
CA ARG A 121 -29.65 38.97 45.52
C ARG A 121 -29.18 40.39 45.82
N PHE A 122 -28.36 40.98 44.94
CA PHE A 122 -27.95 42.38 45.07
C PHE A 122 -29.10 43.37 44.84
N LYS A 123 -30.04 43.06 43.93
CA LYS A 123 -31.20 43.92 43.66
C LYS A 123 -32.27 43.91 44.77
N ASN A 124 -32.35 42.84 45.56
CA ASN A 124 -33.29 42.69 46.67
C ASN A 124 -32.76 43.24 48.01
N LYS A 125 -31.61 43.90 48.01
CA LYS A 125 -31.01 44.55 49.18
C LYS A 125 -31.02 46.05 48.98
#